data_AF-A0A6N7MD75-F1
#
_entry.id   AF-A0A6N7MD75-F1
#
_cell.length_a   1.000
_cell.length_b   1.000
_cell.length_c   1.000
_cell.angle_alpha   90.00
_cell.angle_beta   90.00
_cell.angle_gamma   90.00
#
_symmetry.space_group_name_H-M   'P 1'
#
loop_
_entity.id
_entity.type
_entity.pdbx_description
1 polymer ?
#
loop_
_entity_poly.entity_id
_entity_poly.type
_entity_poly.pdbx_seq_one_letter_code
_entity_poly.pdbx_strand_id
1 'polypeptide(L)' 'MKDLNLYSQINSLPKDLKQEVFDFIEFLKQKRKSKKNIKERKFGYVKGYFKIKQDFDEPIEDFKEYL' A
#
# COMPACT_ATOMS: atom_id res chain seq x y z
N MET A 1 -23.34 22.80 -8.49
CA MET A 1 -24.16 23.38 -7.40
C MET A 1 -23.89 22.75 -6.04
N LYS A 2 -23.63 21.43 -5.92
CA LYS A 2 -23.34 20.79 -4.62
C LYS A 2 -22.06 21.29 -3.94
N ASP A 3 -21.02 21.62 -4.72
CA ASP A 3 -19.71 22.01 -4.16
C ASP A 3 -19.72 23.38 -3.47
N LEU A 4 -20.49 24.33 -4.00
CA LEU A 4 -20.67 25.65 -3.40
C LEU A 4 -21.44 25.58 -2.07
N ASN A 5 -22.42 24.69 -1.98
CA ASN A 5 -23.18 24.46 -0.75
C ASN A 5 -22.28 23.86 0.35
N LEU A 6 -21.47 22.85 0.00
CA LEU A 6 -20.52 22.23 0.93
C LEU A 6 -19.50 23.24 1.47
N TYR A 7 -18.96 24.11 0.60
CA TYR A 7 -18.03 25.15 1.04
C TYR A 7 -18.67 26.12 2.03
N SER A 8 -19.92 26.52 1.80
CA SER A 8 -20.66 27.39 2.72
C SER A 8 -20.88 26.72 4.08
N GLN A 9 -21.28 25.44 4.09
CA GLN A 9 -21.48 24.66 5.31
C GLN A 9 -20.19 24.47 6.12
N ILE A 10 -19.06 24.21 5.46
CA ILE A 10 -17.77 24.09 6.15
C ILE A 10 -17.36 25.44 6.74
N ASN A 11 -17.60 26.54 6.04
CA ASN A 11 -17.24 27.87 6.54
C ASN A 11 -18.09 28.35 7.71
N SER A 12 -19.34 27.91 7.82
CA SER A 12 -20.21 28.25 8.95
C SER A 12 -19.84 27.49 10.25
N LEU A 13 -18.94 26.52 10.18
CA LEU A 13 -18.51 25.77 11.35
C LEU A 13 -17.52 26.57 12.24
N PRO A 14 -17.58 26.37 13.57
CA PRO A 14 -16.52 26.70 14.52
C PRO A 14 -15.15 26.11 14.14
N LYS A 15 -14.07 26.69 14.71
CA LYS A 15 -12.68 26.36 14.34
C LYS A 15 -12.30 24.92 14.68
N ASP A 16 -12.78 24.44 15.81
CA ASP A 16 -12.71 23.06 16.30
C ASP A 16 -13.35 22.07 15.32
N LEU A 17 -14.61 22.32 14.91
CA LEU A 17 -15.31 21.44 13.96
C LEU A 17 -14.71 21.49 12.55
N LYS A 18 -14.11 22.62 12.14
CA LYS A 18 -13.34 22.70 10.88
C LYS A 18 -12.13 21.76 10.87
N GLN A 19 -11.47 21.60 12.03
CA GLN A 19 -10.36 20.68 12.17
C GLN A 19 -10.84 19.23 12.01
N GLU A 20 -11.96 18.86 12.63
CA GLU A 20 -12.55 17.52 12.47
C GLU A 20 -12.91 17.21 11.00
N VAL A 21 -13.46 18.20 10.28
CA VAL A 21 -13.74 18.06 8.84
C VAL A 21 -12.46 17.85 8.04
N PHE A 22 -11.39 18.59 8.35
CA PHE A 22 -10.09 18.42 7.70
C PHE A 22 -9.54 17.01 7.93
N ASP A 23 -9.55 16.54 9.18
CA ASP A 23 -9.06 15.21 9.56
C ASP A 23 -9.89 14.11 8.86
N PHE A 24 -11.22 14.30 8.76
CA PHE A 24 -12.08 13.38 8.05
C PHE A 24 -11.81 13.35 6.54
N ILE A 25 -11.52 14.49 5.92
CA ILE A 25 -11.13 14.56 4.50
C ILE A 25 -9.82 13.78 4.27
N GLU A 26 -8.83 13.96 5.14
CA GLU A 26 -7.57 13.22 5.09
C GLU A 26 -7.79 11.71 5.28
N PHE A 27 -8.62 11.32 6.25
CA PHE A 27 -9.04 9.94 6.42
C PHE A 27 -9.68 9.36 5.15
N LEU A 28 -10.60 10.08 4.50
CA LEU A 28 -11.24 9.62 3.26
C LEU A 28 -10.25 9.45 2.10
N LYS A 29 -9.27 10.35 1.97
CA LYS A 29 -8.18 10.23 0.98
C LYS A 29 -7.33 8.99 1.25
N GLN A 30 -6.98 8.72 2.50
CA GLN A 30 -6.21 7.55 2.90
C GLN A 30 -7.01 6.25 2.72
N LYS A 31 -8.29 6.24 3.10
CA LYS A 31 -9.19 5.10 2.92
C LYS A 31 -9.27 4.66 1.46
N ARG A 32 -9.31 5.60 0.51
CA ARG A 32 -9.25 5.29 -0.93
C ARG A 32 -7.92 4.66 -1.35
N LYS A 33 -6.79 5.10 -0.78
CA LYS A 33 -5.46 4.55 -1.06
C LYS A 33 -5.25 3.14 -0.46
N SER A 34 -5.82 2.87 0.71
CA SER A 34 -5.67 1.59 1.43
C SER A 34 -6.34 0.38 0.74
N LYS A 35 -7.20 0.60 -0.27
CA LYS A 35 -7.90 -0.47 -0.99
C LYS A 35 -7.05 -1.24 -1.99
N LYS A 36 -5.74 -1.00 -2.08
CA LYS A 36 -4.86 -1.97 -2.71
C LYS A 36 -4.74 -3.14 -1.74
N ASN A 37 -5.66 -4.09 -1.86
CA ASN A 37 -5.50 -5.42 -1.28
C ASN A 37 -4.16 -5.94 -1.79
N ILE A 38 -3.11 -5.83 -0.98
CA ILE A 38 -1.89 -6.58 -1.21
C ILE A 38 -2.36 -8.03 -1.19
N LYS A 39 -2.32 -8.70 -2.34
CA LYS A 39 -2.66 -10.12 -2.39
C LYS A 39 -1.75 -10.80 -1.38
N GLU A 40 -2.33 -11.35 -0.33
CA GLU A 40 -1.58 -12.13 0.64
C GLU A 40 -0.81 -13.21 -0.12
N ARG A 41 0.51 -13.25 0.10
CA ARG A 41 1.35 -14.28 -0.51
C ARG A 41 0.95 -15.61 0.12
N LYS A 42 0.31 -16.48 -0.66
CA LYS A 42 0.02 -17.84 -0.23
C LYS A 42 1.28 -18.69 -0.34
N PHE A 43 1.58 -19.45 0.71
CA PHE A 43 2.66 -20.44 0.66
C PHE A 43 2.45 -21.39 -0.53
N GLY A 44 3.53 -21.67 -1.27
CA GLY A 44 3.48 -22.61 -2.39
C GLY A 44 2.87 -22.07 -3.69
N TYR A 45 2.65 -20.76 -3.85
CA TYR A 45 2.08 -20.16 -5.07
C TYR A 45 2.82 -20.54 -6.37
N VAL A 46 4.12 -20.84 -6.27
CA VAL A 46 4.98 -21.25 -7.40
C VAL A 46 5.61 -22.63 -7.17
N LYS A 47 5.03 -23.46 -6.30
CA LYS A 47 5.54 -24.81 -6.03
C LYS A 47 5.52 -25.64 -7.30
N GLY A 48 6.67 -26.18 -7.70
CA GLY A 48 6.83 -26.99 -8.92
C GLY A 48 7.02 -26.18 -10.20
N TYR A 49 7.03 -24.85 -10.14
CA TYR A 49 7.28 -24.02 -11.32
C TYR A 49 8.75 -24.05 -11.77
N PHE A 50 9.67 -24.10 -10.81
CA PHE A 50 11.10 -24.21 -11.08
C PHE A 50 11.61 -25.60 -10.72
N LYS A 51 12.51 -26.12 -11.55
CA LYS A 51 13.33 -27.29 -11.23
C LYS A 51 14.69 -26.79 -10.77
N ILE A 52 15.03 -27.09 -9.53
CA ILE A 52 16.37 -26.83 -9.00
C ILE A 52 17.28 -27.92 -9.57
N LYS A 53 18.41 -27.52 -10.17
CA LYS A 53 19.40 -28.47 -10.66
C LYS A 53 20.16 -29.08 -9.47
N GLN A 54 20.79 -30.24 -9.67
CA GLN A 54 21.51 -30.94 -8.61
C GLN A 54 22.75 -30.17 -8.12
N ASP A 55 23.32 -29.32 -8.96
CA ASP A 55 24.50 -28.47 -8.73
C ASP A 55 24.16 -27.10 -8.12
N PHE A 56 22.91 -26.87 -7.67
CA PHE A 56 22.49 -25.55 -7.16
C PHE A 56 23.30 -25.05 -5.96
N ASP A 57 23.71 -25.97 -5.09
CA ASP A 57 24.50 -25.66 -3.90
C ASP A 57 26.02 -25.63 -4.19
N GLU A 58 26.45 -25.90 -5.42
CA GLU A 58 27.87 -25.84 -5.78
C GLU A 58 28.37 -24.38 -5.82
N PRO A 59 29.61 -24.12 -5.39
CA PRO A 59 30.18 -22.78 -5.39
C PRO A 59 30.31 -22.25 -6.82
N ILE A 60 29.80 -21.06 -7.07
CA ILE A 60 29.94 -20.39 -8.35
C ILE A 60 31.36 -19.79 -8.41
N GLU A 61 32.14 -20.19 -9.42
CA GLU A 61 33.54 -19.77 -9.62
C GLU A 61 33.71 -18.25 -9.55
N ASP A 62 32.80 -17.51 -10.18
CA ASP A 62 32.78 -16.04 -10.26
C ASP A 62 32.51 -15.35 -8.90
N PHE A 63 32.05 -16.10 -7.89
CA PHE A 63 31.78 -15.60 -6.54
C PHE A 63 32.81 -16.06 -5.50
N LYS A 64 33.84 -16.80 -5.90
CA LYS A 64 34.90 -17.27 -4.97
C LYS A 64 35.66 -16.14 -4.30
N GLU A 65 35.77 -14.97 -4.93
CA GLU A 65 36.44 -13.80 -4.34
C GLU A 65 35.60 -13.14 -3.21
N TYR A 66 34.29 -13.42 -3.14
CA TYR A 66 33.35 -12.82 -2.20
C TYR A 66 32.94 -13.74 -1.04
N LEU A 67 33.31 -15.03 -1.08
CA LEU A 67 33.06 -16.05 -0.04
C LEU A 67 34.33 -16.34 0.75
#